data_AF-A0A923HPK3-F1
#
_entry.id   AF-A0A923HPK3-F1
#
_cell.length_a   1.000
_cell.length_b   1.000
_cell.length_c   1.000
_cell.angle_alpha   90.00
_cell.angle_beta   90.00
_cell.angle_gamma   90.00
#
_symmetry.space_group_name_H-M   'P 1'
#
loop_
_entity.id
_entity.type
_entity.pdbx_description
1 polymer ?
#
loop_
_entity_poly.entity_id
_entity_poly.type
_entity_poly.pdbx_seq_one_letter_code
_entity_poly.pdbx_strand_id
1 'polypeptide(L)' 'MTTNSEAVSLHEQAANDHTEAASHHLDAASHLAKNKVEEAKVCADHAMKSCDKAAKNTATACKSTAK' A
#
# COMPACT_ATOMS: atom_id res chain seq x y z
N MET A 1 -18.88 -20.34 -7.64
CA MET A 1 -17.69 -20.02 -8.44
C MET A 1 -17.47 -18.51 -8.44
N THR A 2 -17.05 -17.93 -7.30
CA THR A 2 -16.87 -16.47 -7.14
C THR A 2 -15.50 -16.09 -6.56
N THR A 3 -14.74 -17.07 -6.08
CA THR A 3 -13.47 -16.87 -5.35
C THR A 3 -12.35 -16.24 -6.18
N ASN A 4 -12.36 -16.45 -7.50
CA ASN A 4 -11.28 -15.98 -8.36
C ASN A 4 -11.40 -14.48 -8.66
N SER A 5 -12.62 -13.95 -8.81
CA SER A 5 -12.85 -12.52 -9.09
C SER A 5 -12.50 -11.65 -7.89
N GLU A 6 -12.88 -12.08 -6.68
CA GLU A 6 -12.54 -11.33 -5.45
C GLU A 6 -11.03 -11.33 -5.18
N ALA A 7 -10.35 -12.46 -5.39
CA ALA A 7 -8.90 -12.52 -5.22
C ALA A 7 -8.14 -11.65 -6.23
N VAL A 8 -8.59 -11.62 -7.49
CA VAL A 8 -8.02 -10.71 -8.50
C VAL A 8 -8.20 -9.26 -8.07
N SER A 9 -9.40 -8.86 -7.67
CA SER A 9 -9.66 -7.49 -7.23
C SER A 9 -8.86 -7.10 -5.98
N LEU A 10 -8.62 -8.02 -5.05
CA LEU A 10 -7.76 -7.78 -3.88
C LEU A 10 -6.28 -7.62 -4.27
N HIS A 11 -5.80 -8.36 -5.27
CA HIS A 11 -4.45 -8.16 -5.82
C HIS A 11 -4.33 -6.82 -6.56
N GLU A 12 -5.34 -6.42 -7.32
CA GLU A 12 -5.39 -5.10 -7.96
C GLU A 12 -5.36 -3.98 -6.92
N GLN A 13 -6.15 -4.11 -5.84
CA GLN A 13 -6.11 -3.16 -4.72
C GLN A 13 -4.75 -3.12 -4.03
N ALA A 14 -4.12 -4.27 -3.78
CA ALA A 14 -2.80 -4.32 -3.18
C ALA A 14 -1.73 -3.64 -4.05
N ALA A 15 -1.81 -3.80 -5.38
CA ALA A 15 -0.91 -3.12 -6.30
C ALA A 15 -1.12 -1.59 -6.28
N ASN A 16 -2.38 -1.14 -6.20
CA ASN A 16 -2.69 0.27 -6.06
C ASN A 16 -2.18 0.84 -4.72
N ASP A 17 -2.40 0.13 -3.61
CA ASP A 17 -1.89 0.49 -2.29
C ASP A 17 -0.36 0.60 -2.27
N HIS A 18 0.35 -0.29 -2.97
CA HIS A 18 1.81 -0.20 -3.14
C HIS A 18 2.25 1.02 -3.97
N THR A 19 1.47 1.39 -4.99
CA THR A 19 1.74 2.58 -5.81
C THR A 19 1.56 3.86 -4.98
N GLU A 20 0.53 3.91 -4.15
CA GLU A 20 0.30 5.00 -3.20
C GLU A 20 1.43 5.09 -2.16
N ALA A 21 1.86 3.94 -1.62
CA ALA A 21 2.99 3.88 -0.70
C ALA A 21 4.29 4.41 -1.32
N ALA A 22 4.60 4.01 -2.56
CA ALA A 22 5.75 4.50 -3.30
C ALA A 22 5.68 6.02 -3.51
N SER A 23 4.49 6.55 -3.83
CA SER A 23 4.27 8.00 -3.99
C SER A 23 4.55 8.74 -2.68
N HIS A 24 4.04 8.25 -1.56
CA HIS A 24 4.32 8.83 -0.24
C HIS A 24 5.79 8.76 0.17
N HIS A 25 6.53 7.72 -0.22
CA HIS A 25 7.98 7.68 -0.01
C HIS A 25 8.71 8.74 -0.82
N LEU A 26 8.32 8.98 -2.06
CA LEU A 26 8.88 10.06 -2.89
C LEU A 26 8.59 11.44 -2.28
N ASP A 27 7.36 11.65 -1.79
CA ASP A 27 6.99 12.89 -1.12
C ASP A 27 7.78 13.09 0.18
N ALA A 28 7.94 12.03 1.00
CA ALA A 28 8.76 12.08 2.21
C ALA A 28 10.20 12.50 1.89
N ALA A 29 10.80 11.93 0.85
CA ALA A 29 12.15 12.30 0.39
C ALA A 29 12.21 13.77 -0.08
N SER A 30 11.19 14.24 -0.82
CA SER A 30 11.05 15.63 -1.25
C SER A 30 10.94 16.60 -0.06
N HIS A 31 10.21 16.22 0.99
CA HIS A 31 10.10 17.00 2.22
C HIS A 31 11.42 17.03 3.01
N LEU A 32 12.12 15.89 3.13
CA LEU A 32 13.45 15.84 3.75
C LEU A 32 14.45 16.75 3.04
N ALA A 33 14.45 16.77 1.69
CA ALA A 33 15.30 17.65 0.91
C ALA A 33 15.05 19.15 1.17
N LYS A 34 13.85 19.50 1.66
CA LYS A 34 13.44 20.86 2.03
C LYS A 34 13.56 21.14 3.53
N ASN A 35 14.21 20.26 4.30
CA ASN A 35 14.29 20.32 5.78
C ASN A 35 12.92 20.30 6.49
N LYS A 36 11.88 19.76 5.83
CA LYS A 36 10.52 19.64 6.35
C LYS A 36 10.32 18.28 7.02
N VAL A 37 10.97 18.09 8.16
CA VAL A 37 11.07 16.77 8.81
C VAL A 37 9.71 16.27 9.31
N GLU A 38 8.86 17.14 9.85
CA GLU A 38 7.53 16.73 10.35
C GLU A 38 6.60 16.31 9.22
N GLU A 39 6.57 17.06 8.10
CA GLU A 39 5.81 16.63 6.91
C GLU A 39 6.35 15.33 6.32
N ALA A 40 7.67 15.13 6.31
CA ALA A 40 8.28 13.88 5.85
C ALA A 40 7.85 12.68 6.70
N LYS A 41 7.74 12.84 8.03
CA LYS A 41 7.23 11.79 8.94
C LYS A 41 5.80 11.43 8.62
N VAL A 42 4.93 12.43 8.40
CA VAL A 42 3.53 12.20 8.02
C VAL A 42 3.45 11.40 6.71
N CYS A 43 4.24 11.77 5.70
CA CYS A 43 4.32 11.02 4.44
C CYS A 43 4.82 9.58 4.67
N ALA A 44 5.87 9.38 5.47
CA ALA A 44 6.38 8.05 5.79
C ALA A 44 5.34 7.18 6.52
N ASP A 45 4.57 7.74 7.45
CA ASP A 45 3.47 7.05 8.13
C ASP A 45 2.36 6.65 7.17
N HIS A 46 2.00 7.51 6.21
CA HIS A 46 1.05 7.18 5.16
C HIS A 46 1.57 6.05 4.27
N ALA A 47 2.85 6.10 3.87
CA ALA A 47 3.46 5.04 3.07
C ALA A 47 3.39 3.67 3.77
N MET A 48 3.73 3.62 5.06
CA MET A 48 3.65 2.39 5.85
C MET A 48 2.21 1.87 5.95
N LYS A 49 1.23 2.76 6.20
CA LYS A 49 -0.19 2.36 6.25
C LYS A 49 -0.67 1.77 4.93
N SER A 50 -0.25 2.31 3.78
CA SER A 50 -0.63 1.78 2.48
C SER A 50 0.08 0.44 2.19
N CYS A 51 1.35 0.28 2.58
CA CYS A 51 2.02 -1.04 2.56
C CYS A 51 1.30 -2.10 3.42
N ASP A 52 0.86 -1.73 4.63
CA ASP A 52 0.12 -2.64 5.51
C ASP A 52 -1.23 -3.06 4.90
N LYS A 53 -1.94 -2.13 4.24
CA LYS A 53 -3.17 -2.46 3.49
C LYS A 53 -2.87 -3.42 2.35
N ALA A 54 -1.84 -3.15 1.55
CA ALA A 54 -1.45 -4.01 0.45
C ALA A 54 -1.12 -5.44 0.91
N ALA A 55 -0.38 -5.56 2.02
CA ALA A 55 -0.04 -6.84 2.62
C ALA A 55 -1.29 -7.59 3.11
N LYS A 56 -2.24 -6.89 3.75
CA LYS A 56 -3.52 -7.48 4.19
C LYS A 56 -4.39 -7.94 3.02
N ASN A 57 -4.47 -7.14 1.96
CA ASN A 57 -5.22 -7.46 0.75
C ASN A 57 -4.64 -8.69 0.05
N THR A 58 -3.32 -8.72 -0.12
CA THR A 58 -2.60 -9.89 -0.66
C THR A 58 -2.83 -11.14 0.18
N ALA A 59 -2.67 -11.04 1.50
CA ALA A 59 -2.87 -12.17 2.40
C ALA A 59 -4.32 -12.69 2.37
N THR A 60 -5.30 -11.79 2.24
CA THR A 60 -6.72 -12.16 2.12
C THR A 60 -7.00 -12.83 0.79
N ALA A 61 -6.47 -12.29 -0.32
CA ALA A 61 -6.60 -12.87 -1.65
C ALA A 61 -6.09 -14.33 -1.67
N CYS A 62 -4.88 -14.57 -1.16
CA CYS A 62 -4.28 -15.91 -1.13
C CYS A 62 -5.07 -16.89 -0.24
N LYS A 63 -5.64 -16.43 0.87
CA LYS A 63 -6.50 -17.26 1.73
C LYS A 63 -7.82 -17.62 1.05
N SER A 64 -8.39 -16.70 0.26
CA SER A 64 -9.64 -16.91 -0.47
C SER A 64 -9.49 -17.83 -1.69
N THR A 65 -8.30 -17.91 -2.30
CA THR A 65 -8.02 -18.84 -3.41
C THR A 65 -7.64 -20.25 -2.95
N ALA A 66 -7.28 -20.45 -1.68
CA ALA A 66 -6.83 -21.73 -1.14
C ALA A 66 -7.98 -22.65 -0.66
N LYS A 67 -9.24 -22.30 -0.93
CA LYS A 67 -10.45 -23.00 -0.44
C LYS A 67 -11.33 -23.44 -1.60
#